data_AF-A0A8C0X5T7-F1
#
_entry.id   AF-A0A8C0X5T7-F1
#
_cell.length_a   1.000
_cell.length_b   1.000
_cell.length_c   1.000
_cell.angle_alpha   90.00
_cell.angle_beta   90.00
_cell.angle_gamma   90.00
#
_symmetry.space_group_name_H-M   'P 1'
#
loop_
_entity.id
_entity.type
_entity.pdbx_description
1 polymer ?
#
loop_
_entity_poly.entity_id
_entity_poly.type
_entity_poly.pdbx_seq_one_letter_code
_entity_poly.pdbx_strand_id
1 'polypeptide(L)'
;MVRSGKNGDLHLKQIAYYKRTGEYHPTTLPSERSGIRRAAKKFVFKEKKLFYVGKERKQNRLVIVSEEEKKKALRECHENDTGVHHGISRTLTLVESNYYWTSVTNDVKQWVWLLYVEYFE
;
A
#
# COMPACT_ATOMS: atom_id res chain seq x y z
N MET A 1 -11.21 7.15 -8.02
CA MET A 1 -10.99 6.61 -6.66
C MET A 1 -10.10 5.39 -6.81
N VAL A 2 -9.10 5.22 -5.95
CA VAL A 2 -8.31 3.97 -5.92
C VAL A 2 -9.24 2.90 -5.32
N ARG A 3 -9.45 1.77 -6.01
CA ARG A 3 -10.37 0.73 -5.55
C ARG A 3 -9.78 0.00 -4.32
N SER A 4 -10.57 -0.20 -3.28
CA SER A 4 -10.22 -1.03 -2.12
C SER A 4 -10.55 -2.51 -2.35
N GLY A 5 -9.88 -3.43 -1.65
CA GLY A 5 -10.13 -4.88 -1.70
C GLY A 5 -9.22 -5.65 -2.67
N LYS A 6 -9.58 -6.90 -3.04
CA LYS A 6 -8.75 -7.83 -3.85
C LYS A 6 -8.24 -7.26 -5.19
N ASN A 7 -8.92 -6.25 -5.74
CA ASN A 7 -8.55 -5.58 -6.99
C ASN A 7 -7.63 -4.37 -6.80
N GLY A 8 -7.30 -4.02 -5.56
CA GLY A 8 -6.50 -2.85 -5.22
C GLY A 8 -5.06 -2.98 -5.72
N ASP A 9 -4.45 -4.15 -5.59
CA ASP A 9 -3.08 -4.39 -6.08
C ASP A 9 -3.02 -4.27 -7.61
N LEU A 10 -4.00 -4.83 -8.32
CA LEU A 10 -4.13 -4.65 -9.76
C LEU A 10 -4.25 -3.16 -10.12
N HIS A 11 -5.07 -2.42 -9.38
CA HIS A 11 -5.24 -1.00 -9.60
C HIS A 11 -3.95 -0.21 -9.38
N LEU A 12 -3.17 -0.54 -8.35
CA LEU A 12 -1.84 0.05 -8.11
C LEU A 12 -0.87 -0.29 -9.24
N LYS A 13 -0.87 -1.53 -9.74
CA LYS A 13 -0.07 -1.94 -10.92
C LYS A 13 -0.45 -1.13 -12.16
N GLN A 14 -1.74 -0.93 -12.43
CA GLN A 14 -2.22 -0.11 -13.55
C GLN A 14 -1.81 1.35 -13.41
N ILE A 15 -1.89 1.93 -12.19
CA ILE A 15 -1.41 3.29 -11.91
C ILE A 15 0.10 3.40 -12.13
N ALA A 16 0.87 2.44 -11.61
CA ALA A 16 2.33 2.40 -11.73
C ALA A 16 2.74 2.33 -13.21
N TYR A 17 2.10 1.46 -13.99
CA TYR A 17 2.33 1.33 -15.42
C TYR A 17 2.08 2.66 -16.13
N TYR A 18 0.89 3.25 -15.95
CA TYR A 18 0.56 4.55 -16.55
C TYR A 18 1.52 5.66 -16.14
N LYS A 19 1.96 5.67 -14.88
CA LYS A 19 2.94 6.65 -14.41
C LYS A 19 4.32 6.51 -15.02
N ARG A 20 4.70 5.28 -15.39
CA ARG A 20 6.02 4.98 -15.94
C ARG A 20 6.07 5.16 -17.45
N THR A 21 5.01 4.77 -18.16
CA THR A 21 5.02 4.71 -19.63
C THR A 21 4.18 5.80 -20.30
N GLY A 22 3.21 6.40 -19.58
CA GLY A 22 2.19 7.27 -20.18
C GLY A 22 1.06 6.50 -20.88
N GLU A 23 1.18 5.17 -21.00
CA GLU A 23 0.22 4.28 -21.64
C GLU A 23 -0.64 3.54 -20.61
N TYR A 24 -1.70 2.88 -21.06
CA TYR A 24 -2.56 2.08 -20.17
C TYR A 24 -2.10 0.64 -20.13
N HIS A 25 -2.06 0.04 -18.94
CA HIS A 25 -1.72 -1.37 -18.77
C HIS A 25 -2.68 -2.23 -19.60
N PRO A 26 -2.27 -3.38 -20.18
CA PRO A 26 -3.14 -4.21 -21.02
C PRO A 26 -4.45 -4.65 -20.34
N THR A 27 -4.46 -4.77 -19.02
CA THR A 27 -5.67 -5.10 -18.23
C THR A 27 -6.55 -3.90 -17.91
N THR A 28 -6.17 -2.67 -18.29
CA THR A 28 -6.96 -1.46 -18.03
C THR A 28 -8.07 -1.34 -19.06
N LEU A 29 -9.31 -1.46 -18.60
CA LEU A 29 -10.47 -1.29 -19.46
C LEU A 29 -10.60 0.19 -19.90
N PRO A 30 -11.14 0.46 -21.12
CA PRO A 30 -11.34 1.84 -21.59
C PRO A 30 -12.12 2.72 -20.61
N SER A 31 -13.14 2.16 -19.94
CA SER A 31 -13.96 2.84 -18.93
C SER A 31 -13.17 3.23 -17.67
N GLU A 32 -12.04 2.57 -17.38
CA GLU A 32 -11.23 2.82 -16.19
C GLU A 32 -10.13 3.87 -16.42
N ARG A 33 -9.80 4.17 -17.68
CA ARG A 33 -8.69 5.06 -18.08
C ARG A 33 -8.76 6.45 -17.43
N SER A 34 -9.96 7.04 -17.39
CA SER A 34 -10.17 8.34 -16.74
C SER A 34 -9.95 8.28 -15.22
N GLY A 35 -10.27 7.14 -14.60
CA GLY A 35 -10.01 6.85 -13.19
C GLY A 35 -8.51 6.75 -12.91
N ILE A 36 -7.79 5.96 -13.73
CA ILE A 36 -6.33 5.79 -13.63
C ILE A 36 -5.61 7.14 -13.77
N ARG A 37 -5.93 7.93 -14.80
CA ARG A 37 -5.31 9.25 -15.00
C ARG A 37 -5.53 10.19 -13.82
N ARG A 38 -6.72 10.20 -13.24
CA ARG A 38 -7.02 11.01 -12.04
C ARG A 38 -6.28 10.51 -10.81
N ALA A 39 -6.26 9.20 -10.57
CA ALA A 39 -5.58 8.60 -9.43
C ALA A 39 -4.07 8.84 -9.48
N ALA A 40 -3.47 8.65 -10.66
CA ALA A 40 -2.05 8.81 -10.92
C ALA A 40 -1.50 10.18 -10.46
N LYS A 41 -2.29 11.27 -10.48
CA LYS A 41 -1.85 12.58 -9.97
C LYS A 41 -1.36 12.55 -8.51
N LYS A 42 -1.83 11.58 -7.72
CA LYS A 42 -1.44 11.37 -6.31
C LYS A 42 -0.20 10.50 -6.14
N PHE A 43 0.50 10.15 -7.22
CA PHE A 43 1.66 9.26 -7.20
C PHE A 43 2.85 9.87 -7.93
N VAL A 44 4.06 9.52 -7.48
CA VAL A 44 5.33 9.93 -8.07
C VAL A 44 6.32 8.79 -8.04
N PHE A 45 7.18 8.69 -9.06
CA PHE A 45 8.36 7.81 -9.00
C PHE A 45 9.54 8.57 -8.39
N LYS A 46 10.27 7.93 -7.49
CA LYS A 46 11.59 8.34 -7.01
C LYS A 46 12.47 7.11 -7.03
N GLU A 47 13.63 7.17 -7.68
CA GLU A 47 14.59 6.06 -7.73
C GLU A 47 13.94 4.70 -8.06
N LYS A 48 13.12 4.68 -9.13
CA LYS A 48 12.36 3.49 -9.60
C LYS A 48 11.27 2.96 -8.65
N LYS A 49 11.09 3.54 -7.46
CA LYS A 49 10.03 3.22 -6.51
C LYS A 49 8.85 4.17 -6.67
N LEU A 50 7.63 3.64 -6.56
CA LEU A 50 6.41 4.44 -6.62
C LEU A 50 6.02 4.90 -5.22
N PHE A 51 5.71 6.18 -5.06
CA PHE A 51 5.24 6.77 -3.81
C PHE A 51 3.85 7.35 -3.98
N TYR A 52 2.97 7.09 -3.01
CA TYR A 52 1.73 7.83 -2.83
C TYR A 52 2.04 9.13 -2.08
N VAL A 53 1.67 10.26 -2.67
CA VAL A 53 1.91 11.59 -2.12
C VAL A 53 0.66 12.32 -1.64
N GLY A 54 -0.52 11.73 -1.90
CA GLY A 54 -1.79 12.34 -1.54
C GLY A 54 -2.14 13.56 -2.40
N LYS A 55 -3.25 14.22 -2.03
CA LYS A 55 -3.76 15.40 -2.75
C LYS A 55 -2.84 16.61 -2.57
N GLU A 56 -2.33 16.80 -1.36
CA GLU A 56 -1.49 17.95 -0.98
C GLU A 56 0.01 17.70 -1.18
N ARG A 57 0.41 16.49 -1.61
CA ARG A 57 1.82 16.11 -1.84
C ARG A 57 2.72 16.21 -0.60
N LYS A 58 2.13 16.25 0.60
CA LYS A 58 2.83 16.36 1.89
C LYS A 58 3.26 15.01 2.48
N GLN A 59 2.73 13.91 1.96
CA GLN A 59 3.09 12.56 2.40
C GLN A 59 4.01 11.93 1.36
N ASN A 60 4.89 11.01 1.77
CA ASN A 60 5.70 10.21 0.85
C ASN A 60 5.66 8.77 1.32
N ARG A 61 4.62 8.06 0.91
CA ARG A 61 4.39 6.69 1.35
C ARG A 61 4.76 5.72 0.24
N LEU A 62 5.68 4.80 0.51
CA LEU A 62 6.12 3.80 -0.45
C LEU A 62 4.93 2.91 -0.82
N VAL A 63 4.64 2.80 -2.12
CA VAL A 63 3.57 1.92 -2.60
C VAL A 63 4.06 0.49 -2.57
N ILE A 64 3.31 -0.37 -1.89
CA ILE A 64 3.57 -1.80 -1.76
C ILE A 64 2.53 -2.56 -2.54
N VAL A 65 2.94 -3.60 -3.28
CA VAL A 65 2.05 -4.35 -4.16
C VAL A 65 2.13 -5.86 -3.93
N SER A 66 3.29 -6.42 -3.60
CA SER A 66 3.40 -7.87 -3.36
C SER A 66 3.05 -8.24 -1.93
N GLU A 67 2.56 -9.45 -1.72
CA GLU A 67 2.26 -9.98 -0.39
C GLU A 67 3.53 -10.12 0.46
N GLU A 68 4.66 -10.45 -0.16
CA GLU A 68 5.96 -10.55 0.49
C GLU A 68 6.41 -9.19 1.05
N GLU A 69 6.26 -8.13 0.25
CA GLU A 69 6.57 -6.76 0.67
C GLU A 69 5.60 -6.28 1.76
N LYS A 70 4.30 -6.61 1.66
CA LYS A 70 3.31 -6.29 2.72
C LYS A 70 3.71 -6.95 4.04
N LYS A 71 4.01 -8.26 4.02
CA LYS A 71 4.46 -9.00 5.22
C LYS A 71 5.74 -8.39 5.81
N LYS A 72 6.69 -7.97 4.98
CA LYS A 72 7.91 -7.29 5.43
C LYS A 72 7.59 -5.96 6.12
N ALA A 73 6.80 -5.11 5.47
CA ALA A 73 6.40 -3.82 6.03
C ALA A 73 5.62 -3.96 7.36
N LEU A 74 4.74 -4.97 7.45
CA LEU A 74 3.98 -5.27 8.66
C LEU A 74 4.90 -5.66 9.82
N ARG A 75 5.85 -6.59 9.58
CA ARG A 75 6.84 -6.99 10.61
C ARG A 75 7.68 -5.81 11.10
N GLU A 76 8.27 -5.04 10.18
CA GLU A 76 9.11 -3.88 10.51
C GLU A 76 8.34 -2.78 11.28
N CYS A 77 7.03 -2.67 11.09
CA CYS A 77 6.20 -1.71 11.83
C CYS A 77 5.68 -2.27 13.16
N HIS A 78 5.56 -3.59 13.28
CA HIS A 78 5.04 -4.25 14.44
C HIS A 78 6.10 -4.47 15.52
N GLU A 79 7.34 -4.74 15.13
CA GLU A 79 8.45 -4.95 16.04
C GLU A 79 9.47 -3.83 15.89
N ASN A 80 9.93 -3.26 17.00
CA ASN A 80 11.00 -2.27 16.96
C ASN A 80 12.39 -2.92 17.03
N ASP A 81 13.45 -2.13 16.86
CA ASP A 81 14.85 -2.63 16.85
C ASP A 81 15.28 -3.32 18.16
N THR A 82 14.51 -3.16 19.24
CA THR A 82 14.75 -3.79 20.55
C THR A 82 13.91 -5.06 20.78
N GLY A 83 13.13 -5.49 19.78
CA GLY A 83 12.26 -6.66 19.86
C GLY A 83 10.93 -6.43 20.59
N VAL A 84 10.56 -5.17 20.87
CA VAL A 84 9.28 -4.85 21.52
C VAL A 84 8.16 -4.83 20.48
N HIS A 85 7.15 -5.67 20.71
CA HIS A 85 5.96 -5.77 19.87
C HIS A 85 4.96 -4.64 20.14
N HIS A 86 4.49 -4.01 19.06
CA HIS A 86 3.49 -2.96 19.05
C HIS A 86 2.08 -3.53 18.88
N GLY A 87 1.11 -3.01 19.64
CA GLY A 87 -0.31 -3.28 19.38
C GLY A 87 -0.79 -2.75 18.02
N ILE A 88 -2.03 -3.07 17.66
CA ILE A 88 -2.66 -2.70 16.37
C ILE A 88 -2.55 -1.20 16.08
N SER A 89 -2.85 -0.34 17.06
CA SER A 89 -2.89 1.11 16.87
C SER A 89 -1.52 1.68 16.47
N ARG A 90 -0.45 1.26 17.15
CA ARG A 90 0.91 1.72 16.88
C ARG A 90 1.43 1.15 15.55
N THR A 91 1.17 -0.12 15.28
CA THR A 91 1.50 -0.77 14.00
C THR A 91 0.83 -0.03 12.84
N LEU A 92 -0.46 0.26 12.94
CA LEU A 92 -1.22 0.98 11.92
C LEU A 92 -0.64 2.38 11.65
N THR A 93 -0.32 3.12 12.72
CA THR A 93 0.27 4.46 12.61
C THR A 93 1.58 4.44 11.83
N LEU A 94 2.45 3.47 12.12
CA LEU A 94 3.74 3.33 11.44
C LEU A 94 3.57 2.92 9.98
N VAL A 95 2.68 1.96 9.70
CA VAL A 95 2.40 1.52 8.34
C VAL A 95 1.81 2.65 7.51
N GLU A 96 0.79 3.35 8.00
CA GLU A 96 0.12 4.44 7.26
C GLU A 96 0.99 5.68 7.08
N SER A 97 2.06 5.83 7.87
CA SER A 97 3.03 6.92 7.73
C SER A 97 4.09 6.65 6.66
N ASN A 98 4.48 5.38 6.48
CA ASN A 98 5.60 5.00 5.62
C ASN A 98 5.19 4.30 4.33
N TYR A 99 4.05 3.59 4.34
CA TYR A 99 3.65 2.69 3.29
C TYR A 99 2.23 2.98 2.78
N TYR A 100 1.93 2.50 1.58
CA TYR A 100 0.62 2.64 0.97
C TYR A 100 0.25 1.40 0.17
N TRP A 101 -0.88 0.80 0.54
CA TRP A 101 -1.68 -0.06 -0.31
C TRP A 101 -3.17 0.15 0.02
N THR A 102 -4.07 -0.46 -0.73
CA THR A 102 -5.49 -0.09 -0.69
C THR A 102 -6.28 -0.64 0.50
N SER A 103 -5.70 -1.62 1.20
CA SER A 103 -6.32 -2.36 2.31
C SER A 103 -5.54 -2.27 3.62
N VAL A 104 -4.58 -1.34 3.74
CA VAL A 104 -3.66 -1.17 4.90
C VAL A 104 -4.37 -1.39 6.24
N THR A 105 -5.46 -0.68 6.49
CA THR A 105 -6.14 -0.74 7.79
C THR A 105 -6.68 -2.13 8.11
N ASN A 106 -7.28 -2.81 7.13
CA ASN A 106 -7.83 -4.16 7.34
C ASN A 106 -6.71 -5.19 7.45
N ASP A 107 -5.69 -5.09 6.59
CA ASP A 107 -4.58 -6.04 6.56
C ASP A 107 -3.76 -5.96 7.87
N VAL A 108 -3.52 -4.76 8.41
CA VAL A 108 -2.86 -4.58 9.72
C VAL A 108 -3.69 -5.22 10.84
N LYS A 109 -4.99 -4.94 10.91
CA LYS A 109 -5.87 -5.49 11.94
C LYS A 109 -5.91 -7.02 11.91
N GLN A 110 -6.08 -7.58 10.71
CA GLN A 110 -6.15 -9.02 10.53
C GLN A 110 -4.80 -9.68 10.84
N TRP A 111 -3.69 -9.13 10.34
CA TRP A 111 -2.37 -9.71 10.54
C TRP A 111 -1.94 -9.71 12.01
N VAL A 112 -2.14 -8.60 12.72
CA VAL A 112 -1.83 -8.53 14.16
C VAL A 112 -2.77 -9.46 14.97
N TRP A 113 -4.05 -9.57 14.59
CA TRP A 113 -4.96 -10.51 15.25
C TRP A 113 -4.52 -11.97 15.07
N LEU A 114 -4.12 -12.36 13.85
CA LEU A 114 -3.61 -13.70 13.58
C LEU A 114 -2.34 -14.02 14.38
N LEU A 115 -1.44 -13.05 14.53
CA LEU A 115 -0.28 -13.22 15.42
C LEU A 115 -0.68 -13.50 16.86
N TYR A 116 -1.76 -12.90 17.39
CA TYR A 116 -2.18 -13.26 18.73
C TYR A 116 -2.77 -14.67 18.78
N VAL A 117 -3.59 -15.06 17.80
CA VAL A 117 -4.22 -16.39 17.78
C VAL A 117 -3.19 -17.52 17.66
N GLU A 118 -2.17 -17.37 16.81
CA GLU A 118 -1.11 -18.38 16.62
C GLU A 118 -0.22 -18.61 17.85
N TYR A 119 -0.21 -17.70 18.83
CA TYR A 119 0.60 -17.82 20.05
C TYR A 119 -0.19 -18.38 21.25
N PHE A 120 -1.50 -18.56 21.13
CA PHE A 120 -2.38 -19.05 22.21
C PHE A 120 -3.08 -20.39 21.88
N GLU A 121 -2.66 -21.08 20.82
CA GLU A 121 -2.92 -22.51 20.56
C GLU A 121 -1.66 -23.34 20.83
#